data_AF-A0A1Z9CIH1-F1
#
_entry.id   AF-A0A1Z9CIH1-F1
#
_cell.length_a   1.000
_cell.length_b   1.000
_cell.length_c   1.000
_cell.angle_alpha   90.00
_cell.angle_beta   90.00
_cell.angle_gamma   90.00
#
_symmetry.space_group_name_H-M   'P 1'
#
loop_
_entity.id
_entity.type
_entity.pdbx_description
1 polymer ?
#
loop_
_entity_poly.entity_id
_entity_poly.type
_entity_poly.pdbx_seq_one_letter_code
_entity_poly.pdbx_strand_id
1 'polypeptide(L)'
;MKKTKMKRDKYGNLYWEEYYKHLPIPKDWENVSYGNDELPSFEFNGYHIWINSPLLKERKQNYLGIGHKDLSGFEDWIYSVMKADEYGMGEKSEELYTSYFNEVLEYVNKENK
;
A
#
# COMPACT_ATOMS: atom_id res chain seq x y z
N MET A 1 6.82 -15.59 -23.34
CA MET A 1 5.87 -14.76 -22.56
C MET A 1 5.98 -13.32 -23.02
N LYS A 2 4.89 -12.68 -23.46
CA LYS A 2 4.89 -11.24 -23.78
C LYS A 2 5.06 -10.49 -22.45
N LYS A 3 6.13 -9.71 -22.30
CA LYS A 3 6.25 -8.76 -21.17
C LYS A 3 5.21 -7.66 -21.40
N THR A 4 4.09 -7.72 -20.71
CA THR A 4 3.11 -6.63 -20.71
C THR A 4 3.79 -5.41 -20.11
N LYS A 5 3.90 -4.32 -20.88
CA LYS A 5 4.45 -3.07 -20.37
C LYS A 5 3.50 -2.53 -19.30
N MET A 6 4.05 -2.19 -18.14
CA MET A 6 3.29 -1.50 -17.10
C MET A 6 2.95 -0.09 -17.58
N LYS A 7 1.73 0.37 -17.28
CA LYS A 7 1.26 1.71 -17.65
C LYS A 7 1.94 2.76 -16.77
N ARG A 8 2.28 3.90 -17.38
CA ARG A 8 2.97 5.01 -16.70
C ARG A 8 2.31 6.34 -17.00
N ASP A 9 2.40 7.27 -16.05
CA ASP A 9 2.03 8.66 -16.24
C ASP A 9 3.04 9.41 -17.13
N LYS A 10 2.77 10.70 -17.39
CA LYS A 10 3.65 11.56 -18.20
C LYS A 10 5.03 11.83 -17.57
N TYR A 11 5.21 11.54 -16.29
CA TYR A 11 6.47 11.68 -15.54
C TYR A 11 7.24 10.36 -15.45
N GLY A 12 6.67 9.28 -15.96
CA GLY A 12 7.26 7.95 -15.96
C GLY A 12 7.01 7.17 -14.68
N ASN A 13 6.16 7.62 -13.76
CA ASN A 13 5.72 6.82 -12.61
C ASN A 13 4.64 5.83 -13.02
N LEU A 14 4.52 4.70 -12.34
CA LEU A 14 3.42 3.77 -12.56
C LEU A 14 2.08 4.36 -12.10
N TYR A 15 0.99 4.04 -12.80
CA TYR A 15 -0.35 4.29 -12.26
C TYR A 15 -0.66 3.32 -11.11
N TRP A 16 -1.49 3.74 -10.16
CA TRP A 16 -1.83 2.93 -8.98
C TRP A 16 -2.38 1.55 -9.29
N GLU A 17 -3.16 1.40 -10.36
CA GLU A 17 -3.69 0.09 -10.74
C GLU A 17 -2.56 -0.89 -11.06
N GLU A 18 -1.39 -0.41 -11.50
CA GLU A 18 -0.23 -1.27 -11.73
C GLU A 18 0.36 -1.84 -10.43
N TYR A 19 0.11 -1.21 -9.29
CA TYR A 19 0.62 -1.66 -7.99
C TYR A 19 -0.05 -2.97 -7.57
N TYR A 20 -1.35 -3.09 -7.84
CA TYR A 20 -2.17 -4.17 -7.27
C TYR A 20 -2.96 -5.02 -8.28
N LYS A 21 -3.02 -4.66 -9.58
CA LYS A 21 -3.79 -5.44 -10.59
C LYS A 21 -3.40 -6.92 -10.74
N HIS A 22 -2.23 -7.30 -10.25
CA HIS A 22 -1.70 -8.66 -10.32
C HIS A 22 -1.94 -9.44 -9.03
N LEU A 23 -2.41 -8.76 -7.98
CA LEU A 23 -2.70 -9.35 -6.69
C LEU A 23 -4.08 -10.01 -6.71
N PRO A 24 -4.24 -11.16 -6.06
CA PRO A 24 -5.54 -11.80 -5.88
C PRO A 24 -6.32 -11.10 -4.76
N ILE A 25 -6.60 -9.79 -4.91
CA ILE A 25 -7.37 -9.01 -3.92
C ILE A 25 -8.79 -9.58 -3.82
N PRO A 26 -9.24 -9.98 -2.62
CA PRO A 26 -10.60 -10.43 -2.38
C PRO A 26 -11.65 -9.39 -2.78
N LYS A 27 -12.81 -9.83 -3.26
CA LYS A 27 -13.86 -8.93 -3.81
C LYS A 27 -14.59 -8.10 -2.75
N ASP A 28 -14.48 -8.53 -1.50
CA ASP A 28 -15.03 -7.92 -0.30
C ASP A 28 -14.12 -6.83 0.29
N TRP A 29 -12.90 -6.67 -0.23
CA TRP A 29 -12.07 -5.51 0.09
C TRP A 29 -12.63 -4.27 -0.60
N GLU A 30 -12.93 -3.24 0.18
CA GLU A 30 -13.38 -1.96 -0.33
C GLU A 30 -12.16 -1.13 -0.79
N ASN A 31 -12.19 -0.60 -2.00
CA ASN A 31 -11.16 0.34 -2.44
C ASN A 31 -11.50 1.72 -1.87
N VAL A 32 -10.65 2.21 -0.96
CA VAL A 32 -10.81 3.50 -0.28
C VAL A 32 -9.77 4.53 -0.73
N SER A 33 -9.07 4.25 -1.84
CA SER A 33 -8.08 5.18 -2.42
C SER A 33 -8.75 6.50 -2.80
N TYR A 34 -8.15 7.62 -2.42
CA TYR A 34 -8.64 8.96 -2.72
C TYR A 34 -7.64 9.77 -3.56
N GLY A 35 -8.13 10.64 -4.44
CA GLY A 35 -7.36 11.16 -5.58
C GLY A 35 -6.10 11.99 -5.27
N ASN A 36 -5.88 12.36 -4.01
CA ASN A 36 -4.68 13.06 -3.54
C ASN A 36 -3.87 12.26 -2.50
N ASP A 37 -4.15 10.97 -2.35
CA ASP A 37 -3.27 10.08 -1.59
C ASP A 37 -1.92 9.93 -2.31
N GLU A 38 -0.92 9.45 -1.60
CA GLU A 38 0.37 9.07 -2.21
C GLU A 38 0.36 7.61 -2.68
N LEU A 39 -0.56 6.81 -2.13
CA LEU A 39 -0.63 5.36 -2.29
C LEU A 39 -2.09 4.93 -2.49
N PRO A 40 -2.37 3.88 -3.28
CA PRO A 40 -3.66 3.22 -3.24
C PRO A 40 -3.86 2.46 -1.92
N SER A 41 -5.11 2.39 -1.49
CA SER A 41 -5.51 1.68 -0.28
C SER A 41 -6.82 0.92 -0.41
N PHE A 42 -6.96 -0.05 0.49
CA PHE A 42 -8.14 -0.89 0.65
C PHE A 42 -8.51 -0.99 2.13
N GLU A 43 -9.79 -1.23 2.40
CA GLU A 43 -10.29 -1.55 3.73
C GLU A 43 -10.96 -2.92 3.75
N PHE A 44 -10.68 -3.66 4.81
CA PHE A 44 -11.27 -4.97 5.07
C PHE A 44 -11.16 -5.35 6.54
N ASN A 45 -12.22 -5.91 7.12
CA ASN A 45 -12.25 -6.39 8.52
C ASN A 45 -11.76 -5.37 9.57
N GLY A 46 -12.01 -4.07 9.36
CA GLY A 46 -11.57 -3.01 10.27
C GLY A 46 -10.08 -2.64 10.13
N TYR A 47 -9.41 -3.12 9.08
CA TYR A 47 -8.04 -2.76 8.74
C TYR A 47 -7.98 -1.88 7.50
N HIS A 48 -7.12 -0.88 7.55
CA HIS A 48 -6.72 -0.06 6.42
C HIS A 48 -5.37 -0.56 5.86
N ILE A 49 -5.31 -0.78 4.56
CA ILE A 49 -4.23 -1.49 3.88
C ILE A 49 -3.66 -0.62 2.78
N TRP A 50 -2.45 -0.11 2.95
CA TRP A 50 -1.73 0.66 1.93
C TRP A 50 -0.88 -0.25 1.05
N ILE A 51 -0.89 0.00 -0.26
CA ILE A 51 -0.08 -0.74 -1.23
C ILE A 51 0.91 0.22 -1.90
N ASN A 52 2.20 -0.08 -1.76
CA ASN A 52 3.30 0.70 -2.32
C ASN A 52 3.67 0.22 -3.74
N SER A 53 4.48 1.02 -4.44
CA SER A 53 4.91 0.67 -5.79
C SER A 53 5.74 -0.62 -5.82
N PRO A 54 5.57 -1.48 -6.84
CA PRO A 54 6.47 -2.63 -7.05
C PRO A 54 7.90 -2.19 -7.39
N LEU A 55 8.13 -0.90 -7.70
CA LEU A 55 9.43 -0.36 -8.05
C LEU A 55 10.06 0.40 -6.88
N LEU A 56 11.24 -0.06 -6.43
CA LEU A 56 11.98 0.56 -5.31
C LEU A 56 12.19 2.08 -5.48
N LYS A 57 12.42 2.55 -6.71
CA LYS A 57 12.56 3.99 -6.99
C LYS A 57 11.31 4.76 -6.59
N GLU A 58 10.14 4.26 -6.98
CA GLU A 58 8.86 4.90 -6.69
C GLU A 58 8.51 4.77 -5.21
N ARG A 59 8.84 3.65 -4.55
CA ARG A 59 8.68 3.53 -3.08
C ARG A 59 9.45 4.59 -2.29
N LYS A 60 10.68 4.89 -2.72
CA LYS A 60 11.47 5.98 -2.13
C LYS A 60 10.84 7.35 -2.38
N GLN A 61 10.20 7.55 -3.54
CA GLN A 61 9.47 8.79 -3.83
C GLN A 61 8.22 8.91 -2.96
N ASN A 62 7.44 7.83 -2.84
CA ASN A 62 6.25 7.77 -2.00
C ASN A 62 6.59 8.01 -0.52
N TYR A 63 7.71 7.45 -0.02
CA TYR A 63 8.21 7.72 1.33
C TYR A 63 8.45 9.22 1.57
N LEU A 64 9.01 9.94 0.60
CA LEU A 64 9.16 11.40 0.72
C LEU A 64 7.80 12.13 0.59
N GLY A 65 6.91 11.64 -0.28
CA GLY A 65 5.57 12.19 -0.50
C GLY A 65 4.68 12.14 0.75
N ILE A 66 4.80 11.08 1.56
CA ILE A 66 4.05 10.94 2.82
C ILE A 66 4.63 11.76 4.00
N GLY A 67 5.59 12.66 3.73
CA GLY A 67 6.03 13.69 4.68
C GLY A 67 7.43 13.50 5.29
N HIS A 68 8.21 12.50 4.85
CA HIS A 68 9.59 12.33 5.30
C HIS A 68 10.55 13.30 4.57
N LYS A 69 11.49 13.90 5.32
CA LYS A 69 12.42 14.93 4.78
C LYS A 69 13.50 14.37 3.86
N ASP A 70 13.96 13.16 4.15
CA ASP A 70 15.01 12.45 3.42
C ASP A 70 14.81 10.94 3.59
N LEU A 71 15.74 10.12 3.10
CA LEU A 71 15.64 8.65 3.14
C LEU A 71 16.34 8.00 4.35
N SER A 72 16.75 8.77 5.37
CA SER A 72 17.54 8.22 6.49
C SER A 72 16.78 7.17 7.31
N GLY A 73 15.45 7.25 7.34
CA GLY A 73 14.57 6.28 8.00
C GLY A 73 13.78 5.40 7.02
N PHE A 74 14.21 5.30 5.76
CA PHE A 74 13.51 4.50 4.77
C PHE A 74 13.66 3.01 5.08
N GLU A 75 12.54 2.37 5.38
CA GLU A 75 12.41 0.92 5.43
C GLU A 75 11.65 0.42 4.20
N ASP A 76 12.14 -0.64 3.58
CA ASP A 76 11.57 -1.12 2.30
C ASP A 76 10.36 -2.03 2.53
N TRP A 77 9.17 -1.56 2.17
CA TRP A 77 7.92 -2.30 2.29
C TRP A 77 7.02 -2.12 1.06
N ILE A 78 6.20 -3.13 0.76
CA ILE A 78 5.18 -3.07 -0.31
C ILE A 78 3.79 -2.92 0.30
N TYR A 79 3.56 -3.45 1.49
CA TYR A 79 2.28 -3.38 2.18
C TYR A 79 2.46 -2.82 3.58
N SER A 80 1.52 -1.97 3.98
CA SER A 80 1.36 -1.50 5.35
C SER A 80 -0.08 -1.74 5.79
N VAL A 81 -0.28 -2.23 7.01
CA VAL A 81 -1.60 -2.48 7.59
C VAL A 81 -1.70 -1.78 8.94
N MET A 82 -2.81 -1.09 9.15
CA MET A 82 -3.17 -0.47 10.43
C MET A 82 -4.67 -0.67 10.69
N LYS A 83 -5.14 -0.42 11.91
CA LYS A 83 -6.59 -0.38 12.17
C LYS A 83 -7.22 0.83 11.50
N ALA A 84 -8.40 0.64 10.92
CA ALA A 84 -9.12 1.68 10.20
C ALA A 84 -9.60 2.81 11.13
N ASP A 85 -9.92 2.52 12.39
CA ASP A 85 -10.37 3.53 13.38
C ASP A 85 -9.23 4.40 13.94
N GLU A 86 -7.98 3.99 13.73
CA GLU A 86 -6.78 4.78 14.08
C GLU A 86 -6.34 5.71 12.93
N TYR A 87 -6.94 5.56 11.75
CA TYR A 87 -6.62 6.42 10.61
C TYR A 87 -6.98 7.89 10.92
N GLY A 88 -6.00 8.79 10.78
CA GLY A 88 -6.18 10.23 11.05
C GLY A 88 -6.07 10.64 12.52
N MET A 89 -5.88 9.71 13.46
CA MET A 89 -5.80 10.00 14.90
C MET A 89 -4.42 10.52 15.36
N GLY A 90 -3.42 10.56 14.48
CA GLY A 90 -2.09 11.11 14.77
C GLY A 90 -1.16 10.20 15.60
N GLU A 91 -1.70 9.21 16.30
CA GLU A 91 -0.94 8.09 16.89
C GLU A 91 -1.01 6.88 15.97
N LYS A 92 0.16 6.42 15.50
CA LYS A 92 0.30 5.31 14.55
C LYS A 92 0.47 4.00 15.31
N SER A 93 -0.49 3.09 15.27
CA SER A 93 -0.18 1.67 15.36
C SER A 93 -0.19 1.09 13.95
N GLU A 94 0.93 1.29 13.26
CA GLU A 94 1.21 0.50 12.06
C GLU A 94 1.50 -0.92 12.56
N GLU A 95 0.56 -1.83 12.33
CA GLU A 95 0.62 -3.15 12.94
C GLU A 95 1.42 -4.15 12.09
N LEU A 96 1.52 -3.90 10.78
CA LEU A 96 2.31 -4.73 9.87
C LEU A 96 2.96 -3.90 8.76
N TYR A 97 4.25 -4.15 8.54
CA TYR A 97 4.98 -3.80 7.31
C TYR A 97 5.54 -5.07 6.67
N THR A 98 5.26 -5.26 5.38
CA THR A 98 5.72 -6.46 4.67
C THR A 98 5.92 -6.22 3.17
N SER A 99 6.66 -7.12 2.53
CA SER A 99 6.76 -7.22 1.07
C SER A 99 5.92 -8.36 0.50
N TYR A 100 5.19 -9.11 1.34
CA TYR A 100 4.48 -10.33 0.95
C TYR A 100 2.98 -10.20 1.13
N PHE A 101 2.22 -10.31 0.03
CA PHE A 101 0.77 -10.17 0.07
C PHE A 101 0.07 -11.27 0.90
N ASN A 102 0.64 -12.47 0.96
CA ASN A 102 0.08 -13.55 1.80
C ASN A 102 0.12 -13.20 3.29
N GLU A 103 1.15 -12.49 3.76
CA GLU A 103 1.20 -12.04 5.16
C GLU A 103 0.10 -11.03 5.45
N VAL A 104 -0.24 -10.17 4.48
CA VAL A 104 -1.39 -9.25 4.59
C VAL A 104 -2.69 -10.04 4.70
N LEU A 105 -2.91 -11.01 3.81
CA LEU A 105 -4.11 -11.87 3.84
C LEU A 105 -4.23 -12.59 5.18
N GLU A 106 -3.16 -13.21 5.67
CA GLU A 106 -3.15 -13.88 6.97
C GLU A 106 -3.41 -12.89 8.11
N TYR A 107 -2.89 -11.66 8.02
CA TYR A 107 -3.07 -10.64 9.04
C TYR A 107 -4.53 -10.20 9.17
N VAL A 108 -5.15 -9.76 8.07
CA VAL A 108 -6.50 -9.17 8.08
C VAL A 108 -7.63 -10.20 8.18
N ASN A 109 -7.30 -11.50 8.03
CA ASN A 109 -8.23 -12.61 8.23
C ASN A 109 -8.06 -13.33 9.57
N LYS A 110 -7.08 -12.94 10.42
CA LYS A 110 -7.06 -13.45 11.79
C LYS A 110 -8.35 -13.02 12.46
N GLU A 111 -9.13 -14.00 12.93
CA GLU A 111 -10.29 -13.69 13.77
C GLU A 111 -9.79 -12.84 14.94
N ASN A 112 -10.37 -11.64 15.08
CA ASN A 112 -10.17 -10.78 16.24
C ASN A 112 -10.51 -11.62 17.49
N LYS A 113 -9.48 -12.10 18.19
CA LYS A 113 -9.61 -12.78 19.48
C LYS A 113 -9.90 -11.79 20.58
#